data_AF-A0A9D6DG34-F1
#
_entry.id   AF-A0A9D6DG34-F1
#
_cell.length_a   1.000
_cell.length_b   1.000
_cell.length_c   1.000
_cell.angle_alpha   90.00
_cell.angle_beta   90.00
_cell.angle_gamma   90.00
#
_symmetry.space_group_name_H-M   'P 1'
#
loop_
_entity.id
_entity.type
_entity.pdbx_description
1 polymer ?
#
loop_
_entity_poly.entity_id
_entity_poly.type
_entity_poly.pdbx_seq_one_letter_code
_entity_poly.pdbx_strand_id
1 'polypeptide(L)'
;SYLARVVGHKRAREMWMLCRRYTAQQALDWGLVNAVVPMAELDAEVGRWCAELLALSPTCLRILKASFVAEFEHILGQDDAIRRLVVTPEFWKDEQQEGARACLEKRKPDFSRFRRRR
;
A
#
# COMPACT_ATOMS: atom_id res chain seq x y z
N SER A 1 0.21 -6.43 -5.66
CA SER A 1 0.37 -5.97 -7.07
C SER A 1 -0.35 -4.64 -7.42
N TYR A 2 -1.46 -4.25 -6.77
CA TYR A 2 -2.22 -3.00 -7.05
C TYR A 2 -1.39 -1.72 -7.22
N LEU A 3 -0.45 -1.44 -6.30
CA LEU A 3 0.40 -0.24 -6.37
C LEU A 3 1.15 -0.12 -7.71
N ALA A 4 1.57 -1.24 -8.31
CA ALA A 4 2.27 -1.24 -9.59
C ALA A 4 1.38 -0.80 -10.76
N ARG A 5 0.06 -0.97 -10.66
CA ARG A 5 -0.90 -0.43 -11.64
C ARG A 5 -1.14 1.07 -11.45
N VAL A 6 -1.08 1.55 -10.21
CA VAL A 6 -1.28 2.97 -9.88
C VAL A 6 -0.05 3.79 -10.24
N VAL A 7 1.12 3.47 -9.69
CA VAL A 7 2.34 4.29 -9.83
C VAL A 7 3.36 3.71 -10.84
N GLY A 8 3.07 2.56 -11.43
CA GLY A 8 3.98 1.83 -12.32
C GLY A 8 4.93 0.86 -11.60
N HIS A 9 5.34 -0.21 -12.31
CA HIS A 9 6.14 -1.30 -11.75
C HIS A 9 7.53 -0.90 -11.23
N LYS A 10 8.16 0.16 -11.75
CA LYS A 10 9.49 0.59 -11.30
C LYS A 10 9.40 1.26 -9.93
N ARG A 11 8.50 2.22 -9.80
CA ARG A 11 8.26 2.98 -8.56
C ARG A 11 7.67 2.08 -7.47
N ALA A 12 6.71 1.22 -7.80
CA ALA A 12 6.13 0.30 -6.83
C ALA A 12 7.18 -0.66 -6.21
N ARG A 13 8.13 -1.15 -7.01
CA ARG A 13 9.25 -1.97 -6.51
C ARG A 13 10.16 -1.16 -5.59
N GLU A 14 10.48 0.07 -5.94
CA GLU A 14 11.26 0.96 -5.06
C GLU A 14 10.55 1.17 -3.71
N MET A 15 9.26 1.47 -3.73
CA MET A 15 8.46 1.69 -2.52
C MET A 15 8.44 0.47 -1.62
N TRP A 16 8.14 -0.71 -2.16
CA TRP A 16 8.02 -1.95 -1.36
C TRP A 16 9.36 -2.51 -0.90
N MET A 17 10.42 -2.38 -1.70
CA MET A 17 11.71 -2.96 -1.37
C MET A 17 12.58 -2.03 -0.52
N LEU A 18 12.48 -0.71 -0.70
CA LEU A 18 13.32 0.27 -0.02
C LEU A 18 12.61 1.01 1.12
N CYS A 19 11.28 0.92 1.21
CA CYS A 19 10.46 1.54 2.27
C CYS A 19 10.79 3.04 2.50
N ARG A 20 11.10 3.77 1.42
CA ARG A 20 11.42 5.20 1.46
C ARG A 20 10.18 6.06 1.72
N ARG A 21 10.41 7.26 2.24
CA ARG A 21 9.36 8.28 2.40
C ARG A 21 9.34 9.19 1.18
N TYR A 22 8.14 9.55 0.75
CA TYR A 22 7.89 10.43 -0.38
C TYR A 22 7.00 11.58 0.05
N THR A 23 7.13 12.71 -0.63
CA THR A 23 6.31 13.89 -0.38
C THR A 23 4.90 13.70 -0.95
N ALA A 24 3.94 14.47 -0.43
CA ALA A 24 2.57 14.46 -0.97
C ALA A 24 2.54 14.83 -2.46
N GLN A 25 3.37 15.78 -2.88
CA GLN A 25 3.47 16.19 -4.29
C GLN A 25 3.98 15.05 -5.18
N GLN A 26 5.03 14.34 -4.76
CA GLN A 26 5.51 13.17 -5.52
C GLN A 26 4.43 12.08 -5.63
N ALA A 27 3.68 11.86 -4.56
CA ALA A 27 2.56 10.91 -4.58
C ALA A 27 1.47 11.35 -5.58
N LEU A 28 1.20 12.66 -5.70
CA LEU A 28 0.27 13.22 -6.67
C LEU A 28 0.77 13.04 -8.10
N ASP A 29 2.03 13.39 -8.36
CA ASP A 29 2.67 13.27 -9.68
C ASP A 29 2.72 11.81 -10.16
N TRP A 30 2.67 10.85 -9.24
CA TRP A 30 2.67 9.42 -9.54
C TRP A 30 1.28 8.83 -9.64
N GLY A 31 0.23 9.60 -9.34
CA GLY A 31 -1.16 9.14 -9.33
C GLY A 31 -1.54 8.30 -8.11
N LEU A 32 -0.72 8.30 -7.04
CA LEU A 32 -1.02 7.61 -5.80
C LEU A 32 -2.09 8.33 -4.98
N VAL A 33 -2.08 9.66 -5.03
CA VAL A 33 -3.13 10.51 -4.45
C VAL A 33 -3.74 11.36 -5.55
N ASN A 34 -4.99 11.76 -5.36
CA ASN A 34 -5.74 12.50 -6.38
C ASN A 34 -5.65 14.02 -6.21
N ALA A 35 -5.41 14.51 -4.99
CA ALA A 35 -5.29 15.93 -4.66
C ALA A 35 -4.33 16.14 -3.49
N VAL A 36 -3.67 17.29 -3.47
CA VAL A 36 -2.79 17.75 -2.39
C VAL A 36 -3.17 19.17 -2.05
N VAL A 37 -3.53 19.40 -0.79
CA VAL A 37 -3.93 20.71 -0.26
C VAL A 37 -3.15 21.01 1.02
N PRO A 38 -3.03 22.29 1.43
CA PRO A 38 -2.50 22.64 2.74
C PRO A 38 -3.28 21.95 3.86
N MET A 39 -2.61 21.61 4.96
CA MET A 39 -3.24 20.89 6.08
C MET A 39 -4.49 21.61 6.63
N ALA A 40 -4.49 22.94 6.64
CA ALA A 40 -5.62 23.75 7.10
C ALA A 40 -6.87 23.64 6.20
N GLU A 41 -6.72 23.20 4.96
CA GLU A 41 -7.79 23.10 3.97
C GLU A 41 -8.28 21.66 3.75
N LEU A 42 -7.65 20.68 4.41
CA LEU A 42 -7.95 19.26 4.22
C LEU A 42 -9.43 18.94 4.46
N ASP A 43 -10.00 19.41 5.57
CA ASP A 43 -11.39 19.13 5.92
C ASP A 43 -12.37 19.78 4.92
N ALA A 44 -12.04 20.96 4.41
CA ALA A 44 -12.84 21.65 3.40
C ALA A 44 -12.83 20.89 2.06
N GLU A 45 -11.66 20.43 1.63
CA GLU A 45 -11.51 19.66 0.39
C GLU A 45 -12.21 18.29 0.49
N VAL A 46 -12.08 17.59 1.63
CA VAL A 46 -12.83 16.34 1.88
C VAL A 46 -14.34 16.60 1.86
N GLY A 47 -14.79 17.67 2.51
CA GLY A 47 -16.21 18.08 2.51
C GLY A 47 -16.76 18.31 1.10
N ARG A 48 -15.98 18.96 0.24
CA ARG A 48 -16.33 19.18 -1.18
C ARG A 48 -16.54 17.85 -1.92
N TRP A 49 -15.61 16.91 -1.77
CA TRP A 49 -15.72 15.59 -2.41
C TRP A 49 -16.92 14.80 -1.91
N CYS A 50 -17.17 14.83 -0.59
CA CYS A 50 -18.34 14.20 0.01
C CYS A 50 -19.63 14.80 -0.53
N ALA A 51 -19.72 16.12 -0.65
CA ALA A 51 -20.90 16.80 -1.20
C ALA A 51 -21.14 16.41 -2.67
N GLU A 52 -20.08 16.35 -3.49
CA GLU A 52 -20.15 15.89 -4.87
C GLU A 52 -20.64 14.43 -4.97
N LEU A 53 -20.11 13.53 -4.13
CA LEU A 53 -20.54 12.12 -4.08
C LEU A 53 -22.00 11.98 -3.61
N LEU A 54 -22.44 12.76 -2.63
CA LEU A 54 -23.80 12.72 -2.10
C LEU A 54 -24.85 13.22 -3.11
N ALA A 55 -24.45 14.01 -4.11
CA ALA A 55 -25.32 14.44 -5.20
C ALA A 55 -25.56 13.34 -6.26
N LEU A 56 -24.82 12.23 -6.22
CA LEU A 56 -24.89 11.15 -7.21
C LEU A 56 -25.81 10.01 -6.76
N SER A 57 -26.24 9.19 -7.73
CA SER A 57 -27.07 8.01 -7.45
C SER A 57 -26.33 6.99 -6.56
N PRO A 58 -26.85 6.66 -5.36
CA PRO A 58 -26.19 5.74 -4.44
C PRO A 58 -26.09 4.33 -5.01
N THR A 59 -27.05 3.89 -5.83
CA THR A 59 -27.02 2.58 -6.51
C THR A 59 -25.90 2.53 -7.54
N CYS A 60 -25.73 3.58 -8.35
CA CYS A 60 -24.66 3.66 -9.34
C CYS A 60 -23.28 3.67 -8.65
N LEU A 61 -23.12 4.42 -7.57
CA LEU A 61 -21.88 4.44 -6.79
C LEU A 61 -21.55 3.07 -6.18
N ARG A 62 -22.55 2.35 -5.66
CA ARG A 62 -22.37 0.99 -5.15
C ARG A 62 -21.92 0.02 -6.24
N ILE A 63 -22.56 0.06 -7.42
CA ILE A 63 -22.18 -0.77 -8.56
C ILE A 63 -20.75 -0.46 -8.96
N LEU A 64 -20.41 0.81 -9.15
CA LEU A 64 -19.08 1.25 -9.57
C LEU A 64 -18.00 0.80 -8.58
N LYS A 65 -18.23 0.99 -7.28
CA LYS A 65 -17.31 0.53 -6.23
C LYS A 65 -17.11 -0.99 -6.27
N ALA A 66 -18.17 -1.76 -6.45
CA ALA A 66 -18.09 -3.21 -6.56
C ALA A 66 -17.35 -3.66 -7.82
N SER A 67 -17.59 -3.01 -8.97
CA SER A 67 -16.89 -3.30 -10.23
C SER A 67 -15.38 -3.11 -10.11
N PHE A 68 -14.93 -2.04 -9.44
CA PHE A 68 -13.50 -1.84 -9.19
C PHE A 68 -12.92 -2.96 -8.31
N VAL A 69 -13.60 -3.37 -7.24
CA VAL A 69 -13.12 -4.47 -6.38
C VAL A 69 -13.01 -5.78 -7.16
N ALA A 70 -14.03 -6.11 -7.96
CA ALA A 70 -14.05 -7.30 -8.81
C ALA A 70 -12.87 -7.33 -9.80
N GLU A 71 -12.49 -6.18 -10.36
CA GLU A 71 -11.32 -6.08 -11.23
C GLU A 71 -10.03 -6.52 -10.52
N PHE A 72 -9.91 -6.32 -9.20
CA PHE A 72 -8.70 -6.65 -8.44
C PHE A 72 -8.72 -8.05 -7.80
N GLU A 73 -9.85 -8.77 -7.81
CA GLU A 73 -9.96 -10.09 -7.14
C GLU A 73 -8.92 -11.10 -7.64
N HIS A 74 -8.67 -11.14 -8.96
CA HIS A 74 -7.69 -12.05 -9.55
C HIS A 74 -6.25 -11.79 -9.05
N ILE A 75 -5.93 -10.56 -8.68
CA ILE A 75 -4.63 -10.16 -8.16
C ILE A 75 -4.51 -10.52 -6.68
N LEU A 76 -5.57 -10.28 -5.91
CA LEU A 76 -5.61 -10.58 -4.48
C LEU A 76 -5.48 -12.08 -4.20
N GLY A 77 -6.05 -12.93 -5.06
CA GLY A 77 -5.93 -14.39 -4.94
C GLY A 77 -4.55 -14.96 -5.29
N GLN A 78 -3.79 -14.30 -6.19
CA GLN A 78 -2.47 -14.78 -6.63
C GLN A 78 -1.36 -14.51 -5.61
N ASP A 79 -1.46 -13.44 -4.81
CA ASP A 79 -0.43 -13.04 -3.85
C ASP A 79 -0.23 -14.11 -2.74
N ASP A 80 -1.28 -14.86 -2.36
CA ASP A 80 -1.18 -15.91 -1.32
C ASP A 80 -0.36 -17.13 -1.78
N ALA A 81 -0.46 -17.52 -3.05
CA ALA A 81 0.29 -18.63 -3.61
C ALA A 81 1.81 -18.35 -3.62
N ILE A 82 2.21 -17.14 -4.05
CA ILE A 82 3.61 -16.72 -4.03
C ILE A 82 4.13 -16.65 -2.59
N ARG A 83 3.32 -16.14 -1.65
CA ARG A 83 3.70 -16.09 -0.24
C ARG A 83 4.00 -17.48 0.30
N ARG A 84 3.17 -18.48 0.01
CA ARG A 84 3.40 -19.87 0.42
C ARG A 84 4.64 -20.50 -0.20
N LEU A 85 5.00 -20.11 -1.42
CA LEU A 85 6.20 -20.60 -2.11
C LEU A 85 7.50 -20.01 -1.56
N VAL A 86 7.49 -18.73 -1.16
CA VAL A 86 8.70 -17.98 -0.81
C VAL A 86 8.92 -17.91 0.69
N VAL A 87 7.85 -17.83 1.48
CA VAL A 87 7.95 -17.70 2.95
C VAL A 87 8.15 -19.07 3.58
N THR A 88 9.33 -19.28 4.15
CA THR A 88 9.64 -20.51 4.86
C THR A 88 9.06 -20.50 6.28
N PRO A 89 8.84 -21.65 6.92
CA PRO A 89 8.36 -21.71 8.30
C PRO A 89 9.23 -20.95 9.31
N GLU A 90 10.54 -20.82 9.05
CA GLU A 90 11.50 -20.13 9.91
C GLU A 90 11.28 -18.61 9.94
N PHE A 91 10.75 -18.02 8.86
CA PHE A 91 10.42 -16.60 8.79
C PHE A 91 9.48 -16.18 9.93
N TRP A 92 8.46 -16.99 10.21
CA TRP A 92 7.44 -16.70 11.24
C TRP A 92 7.96 -16.82 12.66
N LYS A 93 9.09 -17.51 12.88
CA LYS A 93 9.65 -17.75 14.20
C LYS A 93 10.61 -16.65 14.61
N ASP A 94 11.61 -16.36 13.78
CA ASP A 94 12.73 -15.52 14.23
C ASP A 94 12.83 -14.20 13.46
N GLU A 95 12.70 -14.23 12.14
CA GLU A 95 12.89 -13.05 11.29
C GLU A 95 11.75 -12.04 11.43
N GLN A 96 10.51 -12.53 11.39
CA GLN A 96 9.32 -11.69 11.56
C GLN A 96 9.26 -11.09 12.98
N GLN A 97 9.60 -11.86 14.01
CA GLN A 97 9.61 -11.38 15.40
C GLN A 97 10.65 -10.27 15.60
N GLU A 98 11.83 -10.40 15.02
CA GLU A 98 12.86 -9.35 15.06
C GLU A 98 12.39 -8.06 14.39
N GLY A 99 11.75 -8.16 13.22
CA GLY A 99 11.16 -7.01 12.55
C GLY A 99 10.09 -6.32 13.40
N ALA A 100 9.18 -7.10 13.99
CA ALA A 100 8.12 -6.58 14.86
C ALA A 100 8.69 -5.91 16.13
N ARG A 101 9.64 -6.58 16.79
CA ARG A 101 10.28 -6.08 18.01
C ARG A 101 11.08 -4.80 17.75
N ALA A 102 11.87 -4.76 16.68
CA ALA A 102 12.63 -3.56 16.31
C ALA A 102 11.73 -2.36 16.02
N CYS A 103 10.56 -2.60 15.41
CA CYS A 103 9.55 -1.57 15.17
C CYS A 103 8.99 -1.01 16.48
N LEU A 104 8.60 -1.89 17.43
CA LEU A 104 8.10 -1.48 18.75
C LEU A 104 9.16 -0.73 19.56
N GLU A 105 10.41 -1.18 19.50
CA GLU A 105 11.55 -0.57 20.19
C GLU A 105 12.12 0.67 19.44
N LYS A 106 11.54 1.07 18.30
CA LYS A 106 11.99 2.18 17.44
C LYS A 106 13.49 2.12 17.06
N ARG A 107 14.05 0.91 16.96
CA ARG A 107 15.44 0.68 16.56
C ARG A 107 15.52 0.13 15.14
N LYS A 108 16.72 0.11 14.57
CA LYS A 108 16.96 -0.59 13.31
C LYS A 108 16.92 -2.11 13.55
N PRO A 109 16.19 -2.89 12.74
CA PRO A 109 16.20 -4.34 12.84
C PRO A 109 17.56 -4.89 12.41
N ASP A 110 18.02 -5.95 13.08
CA ASP A 110 19.22 -6.68 12.68
C ASP A 110 18.85 -7.98 11.96
N PHE A 111 18.95 -7.95 10.64
CA PHE A 111 18.72 -9.12 9.80
C PHE A 111 20.00 -9.85 9.41
N SER A 112 21.17 -9.48 9.94
CA SER A 112 22.47 -10.08 9.58
C SER A 112 22.48 -11.60 9.76
N ARG A 113 21.84 -12.10 10.82
CA ARG A 113 21.71 -13.53 11.14
C ARG A 113 20.86 -14.36 10.16
N PHE A 114 20.01 -13.72 9.36
CA PHE A 114 19.14 -14.41 8.39
C PHE A 114 19.72 -14.41 6.97
N ARG A 115 20.79 -13.64 6.73
CA ARG A 115 21.49 -13.64 5.44
C ARG A 115 22.34 -14.90 5.35
N ARG A 116 21.95 -15.85 4.48
CA ARG A 116 22.79 -17.03 4.18
C ARG A 116 24.18 -16.55 3.78
N ARG A 117 25.21 -17.00 4.52
CA ARG A 117 26.60 -16.88 4.06
C ARG A 117 26.73 -17.72 2.79
N ARG A 118 27.15 -17.09 1.69
CA ARG A 118 27.63 -17.82 0.51
C ARG A 118 28.96 -18.49 0.84
#